data_AF-Q6UH03-F1
#
_entry.id   AF-Q6UH03-F1
#
_cell.length_a   1.000
_cell.length_b   1.000
_cell.length_c   1.000
_cell.angle_alpha   90.00
_cell.angle_beta   90.00
_cell.angle_gamma   90.00
#
_symmetry.space_group_name_H-M   'P 1'
#
loop_
_entity.id
_entity.type
_entity.pdbx_description
1 polymer ?
#
loop_
_entity_poly.entity_id
_entity_poly.type
_entity_poly.pdbx_seq_one_letter_code
_entity_poly.pdbx_strand_id
1 'polypeptide(L)'
;SRGSVPKDAKSTFCVMLRRYRGLKSGGFGVIGRPVSYEPFRLGLTFREAPEEARPDNYMVSNGTNMLLVICATPIKSSYKVPDEILSQKSPKFAIRHTATGIISHVDSAAVSALGYLPQDLIGRSIMDFYHHEDLSVMKETYETVMKKGQTAGASFCSKPYRFLIQNGCYVLLETEWTSFVNPWSRKLEFVVGHHRVFQGPKQCNVFEAAPTCKLKISEEAQSRNTRIKEDIVKRLAETVSRPSDTVKQEVSRRCQALASFMETLMDEVSRADLKLELPHENELTVSERDSVMLGEISPHH
;
A
#
# COMPACT_ATOMS: atom_id res chain seq x y z
N SER A 1 -13.16 4.72 -35.83
CA SER A 1 -12.26 5.57 -35.02
C SER A 1 -12.76 5.62 -33.58
N ARG A 2 -12.45 4.60 -32.76
CA ARG A 2 -12.62 4.71 -31.30
C ARG A 2 -11.33 5.30 -30.75
N GLY A 3 -11.32 6.62 -30.54
CA GLY A 3 -10.20 7.30 -29.91
C GLY A 3 -9.96 6.67 -28.53
N SER A 4 -8.80 6.03 -28.37
CA SER A 4 -8.31 5.64 -27.06
C SER A 4 -7.98 6.93 -26.31
N VAL A 5 -8.92 7.41 -25.50
CA VAL A 5 -8.66 8.46 -24.53
C VAL A 5 -7.47 7.96 -23.68
N PRO A 6 -6.38 8.74 -23.55
CA PRO A 6 -5.29 8.35 -22.68
C PRO A 6 -5.87 8.07 -21.30
N LYS A 7 -5.55 6.90 -20.72
CA LYS A 7 -5.96 6.55 -19.36
C LYS A 7 -5.43 7.66 -18.45
N ASP A 8 -6.31 8.59 -18.04
CA ASP A 8 -6.01 9.60 -17.05
C ASP A 8 -5.37 8.91 -15.85
N ALA A 9 -4.06 9.10 -15.66
CA ALA A 9 -3.32 8.52 -14.55
C ALA A 9 -3.80 9.19 -13.26
N LYS A 10 -4.87 8.63 -12.67
CA LYS A 10 -5.42 9.09 -11.40
C LYS A 10 -4.51 8.65 -10.27
N SER A 11 -3.65 9.56 -9.83
CA SER A 11 -2.94 9.42 -8.55
C SER A 11 -3.83 9.94 -7.43
N THR A 12 -3.96 9.16 -6.35
CA THR A 12 -4.70 9.58 -5.16
C THR A 12 -3.83 9.45 -3.92
N PHE A 13 -3.86 10.45 -3.05
CA PHE A 13 -3.15 10.44 -1.77
C PHE A 13 -3.91 11.24 -0.71
N CYS A 14 -3.56 11.06 0.55
CA CYS A 14 -4.23 11.73 1.67
C CYS A 14 -3.33 12.83 2.24
N VAL A 15 -3.91 13.98 2.58
CA VAL A 15 -3.20 15.14 3.13
C VAL A 15 -3.99 15.82 4.23
N MET A 16 -3.31 16.62 5.04
CA MET A 16 -3.91 17.58 5.95
C MET A 16 -3.98 18.96 5.27
N LEU A 17 -5.18 19.46 4.97
CA LEU A 17 -5.37 20.81 4.43
C LEU A 17 -5.70 21.79 5.56
N ARG A 18 -5.06 22.97 5.52
CA ARG A 18 -5.27 24.04 6.49
C ARG A 18 -6.67 24.63 6.31
N ARG A 19 -7.40 24.80 7.41
CA ARG A 19 -8.68 25.52 7.39
C ARG A 19 -8.46 27.02 7.28
N TYR A 20 -9.21 27.66 6.39
CA TYR A 20 -9.18 29.12 6.25
C TYR A 20 -9.69 29.82 7.51
N ARG A 21 -8.97 30.86 7.95
CA ARG A 21 -9.33 31.69 9.11
C ARG A 21 -10.17 32.89 8.65
N GLY A 22 -11.43 32.62 8.31
CA GLY A 22 -12.34 33.67 7.86
C GLY A 22 -12.85 34.54 9.01
N LEU A 23 -13.02 35.83 8.75
CA LEU A 23 -13.63 36.79 9.69
C LEU A 23 -15.05 36.37 10.12
N LYS A 24 -15.80 35.68 9.24
CA LYS A 24 -17.19 35.23 9.49
C LYS A 24 -17.31 34.11 10.53
N SER A 25 -16.30 33.25 10.68
CA SER A 25 -16.30 32.16 11.68
C SER A 25 -15.43 32.47 12.91
N GLY A 26 -14.72 33.60 12.91
CA GLY A 26 -13.68 33.86 13.91
C GLY A 26 -13.44 35.31 14.34
N GLY A 27 -14.23 36.29 13.91
CA GLY A 27 -14.06 37.68 14.33
C GLY A 27 -12.70 38.29 13.97
N PHE A 28 -12.40 39.47 14.52
CA PHE A 28 -11.24 40.30 14.12
C PHE A 28 -9.87 39.84 14.70
N GLY A 29 -9.86 38.89 15.64
CA GLY A 29 -8.64 38.42 16.33
C GLY A 29 -7.94 37.23 15.65
N VAL A 30 -7.44 37.40 14.42
CA VAL A 30 -6.85 36.31 13.62
C VAL A 30 -5.41 35.95 14.03
N ILE A 31 -4.68 36.88 14.66
CA ILE A 31 -3.22 36.80 14.91
C ILE A 31 -2.86 35.84 16.08
N GLY A 32 -3.80 35.48 16.95
CA GLY A 32 -3.54 34.61 18.13
C GLY A 32 -4.16 33.21 18.10
N ARG A 33 -4.86 32.81 17.02
CA ARG A 33 -5.59 31.54 16.99
C ARG A 33 -4.69 30.37 16.57
N PRO A 34 -4.89 29.15 17.10
CA PRO A 34 -4.20 27.96 16.62
C PRO A 34 -4.55 27.66 15.16
N VAL A 35 -3.62 27.08 14.39
CA VAL A 35 -3.89 26.62 13.01
C VAL A 35 -4.58 25.25 13.12
N SER A 36 -5.73 25.08 12.49
CA SER A 36 -6.37 23.77 12.37
C SER A 36 -6.19 23.21 10.96
N TYR A 37 -6.04 21.90 10.91
CA TYR A 37 -5.92 21.13 9.69
C TYR A 37 -7.01 20.05 9.67
N GLU A 38 -7.50 19.74 8.48
CA GLU A 38 -8.47 18.67 8.26
C GLU A 38 -7.94 17.68 7.21
N PRO A 39 -8.23 16.38 7.36
CA PRO A 39 -7.77 15.38 6.41
C PRO A 39 -8.62 15.38 5.13
N PHE A 40 -7.96 15.34 3.98
CA PHE A 40 -8.57 15.25 2.65
C PHE A 40 -7.90 14.16 1.82
N ARG A 41 -8.70 13.50 0.99
CA ARG A 41 -8.24 12.66 -0.10
C ARG A 41 -8.18 13.50 -1.36
N LEU A 42 -6.99 13.68 -1.90
CA LEU A 42 -6.76 14.37 -3.16
C LEU A 42 -6.76 13.34 -4.29
N GLY A 43 -7.50 13.63 -5.36
CA GLY A 43 -7.35 12.99 -6.66
C GLY A 43 -6.74 13.98 -7.63
N LEU A 44 -5.57 13.65 -8.18
CA LEU A 44 -4.91 14.45 -9.20
C LEU A 44 -5.29 13.95 -10.58
N THR A 45 -5.52 14.86 -11.51
CA THR A 45 -5.72 14.55 -12.93
C THR A 45 -5.00 15.59 -13.76
N PHE A 46 -4.03 15.15 -14.54
CA PHE A 46 -3.35 15.98 -15.52
C PHE A 46 -4.19 16.00 -16.80
N ARG A 47 -4.48 17.18 -17.32
CA ARG A 47 -5.23 17.37 -18.57
C ARG A 47 -4.48 18.36 -19.43
N GLU A 48 -4.50 18.16 -20.73
CA GLU A 48 -4.06 19.19 -21.65
C GLU A 48 -5.04 20.37 -21.59
N ALA A 49 -4.49 21.58 -21.57
CA ALA A 49 -5.31 22.78 -21.61
C ALA A 49 -6.07 22.80 -22.94
N PRO A 50 -7.37 23.17 -22.94
CA PRO A 50 -8.09 23.35 -24.18
C PRO A 50 -7.37 24.43 -25.01
N GLU A 51 -7.20 24.16 -26.30
CA GLU A 51 -6.54 25.08 -27.22
C GLU A 51 -7.30 26.42 -27.19
N GLU A 52 -6.64 27.48 -26.71
CA GLU A 52 -7.22 28.82 -26.76
C GLU A 52 -7.29 29.23 -28.23
N ALA A 53 -8.50 29.27 -28.80
CA ALA A 53 -8.74 29.88 -30.11
C ALA A 53 -8.44 31.39 -30.01
N ARG A 54 -7.16 31.76 -30.11
CA ARG A 54 -6.75 33.16 -30.23
C ARG A 54 -6.89 33.58 -31.69
N PRO A 55 -7.53 34.72 -31.98
CA PRO A 55 -7.80 35.16 -33.35
C PRO A 55 -6.55 35.63 -34.13
N ASP A 56 -5.39 35.82 -33.49
CA ASP A 56 -4.21 36.39 -34.14
C ASP A 56 -3.01 35.45 -34.10
N ASN A 57 -2.76 34.80 -35.24
CA ASN A 57 -1.57 34.03 -35.56
C ASN A 57 -0.30 34.88 -35.42
N TYR A 58 0.50 34.62 -34.39
CA TYR A 58 1.96 34.73 -34.50
C TYR A 58 2.59 33.51 -33.82
N MET A 59 3.47 32.86 -34.56
CA MET A 59 4.17 31.63 -34.21
C MET A 59 4.84 31.75 -32.84
N VAL A 60 4.27 31.10 -31.82
CA VAL A 60 4.92 30.86 -30.55
C VAL A 60 4.79 29.37 -30.28
N SER A 61 5.93 28.68 -30.34
CA SER A 61 6.20 27.28 -29.96
C SER A 61 5.00 26.48 -29.45
N ASN A 62 4.71 25.35 -30.12
CA ASN A 62 3.79 24.28 -29.69
C ASN A 62 4.22 23.66 -28.33
N GLY A 63 4.21 24.45 -27.27
CA GLY A 63 4.34 24.00 -25.90
C GLY A 63 2.99 23.48 -25.46
N THR A 64 2.87 22.18 -25.28
CA THR A 64 1.67 21.55 -24.71
C THR A 64 1.41 22.15 -23.33
N ASN A 65 0.36 22.95 -23.19
CA ASN A 65 0.00 23.56 -21.93
C ASN A 65 -0.75 22.52 -21.08
N MET A 66 -0.28 22.27 -19.87
CA MET A 66 -0.78 21.20 -19.00
C MET A 66 -1.52 21.78 -17.79
N LEU A 67 -2.76 21.35 -17.58
CA LEU A 67 -3.57 21.66 -16.41
C LEU A 67 -3.49 20.52 -15.38
N LEU A 68 -3.31 20.89 -14.11
CA LEU A 68 -3.48 19.99 -12.98
C LEU A 68 -4.83 20.24 -12.31
N VAL A 69 -5.75 19.30 -12.44
CA VAL A 69 -7.05 19.32 -11.75
C VAL A 69 -6.93 18.53 -10.46
N ILE A 70 -7.27 19.17 -9.35
CA ILE A 70 -7.21 18.58 -8.00
C ILE A 70 -8.62 18.51 -7.42
N CYS A 71 -9.11 17.29 -7.17
CA CYS A 71 -10.36 17.05 -6.45
C CYS A 71 -10.04 16.68 -5.00
N ALA A 72 -10.51 17.47 -4.02
CA ALA A 72 -10.30 17.22 -2.61
C ALA A 72 -11.60 16.75 -1.94
N THR A 73 -11.62 15.51 -1.43
CA THR A 73 -12.76 14.95 -0.69
C THR A 73 -12.41 14.86 0.80
N PRO A 74 -13.19 15.45 1.72
CA PRO A 74 -12.88 15.41 3.15
C PRO A 74 -12.98 13.98 3.69
N ILE A 75 -12.01 13.60 4.51
CA ILE A 75 -11.99 12.32 5.22
C ILE A 75 -12.60 12.53 6.61
N LYS A 76 -13.46 11.62 7.04
CA LYS A 76 -14.05 11.64 8.39
C LYS A 76 -13.65 10.40 9.15
N SER A 77 -13.71 10.51 10.48
CA SER A 77 -13.54 9.36 11.37
C SER A 77 -14.61 8.30 11.07
N SER A 78 -14.23 7.03 11.18
CA SER A 78 -15.16 5.91 11.02
C SER A 78 -16.12 5.74 12.21
N TYR A 79 -15.83 6.35 13.36
CA TYR A 79 -16.57 6.16 14.61
C TYR A 79 -17.63 7.23 14.82
N LYS A 80 -18.81 6.81 15.28
CA LYS A 80 -19.92 7.72 15.59
C LYS A 80 -20.10 7.91 17.09
N VAL A 81 -19.84 6.86 17.87
CA VAL A 81 -19.97 6.84 19.33
C VAL A 81 -18.66 6.38 19.98
N PRO A 82 -18.38 6.79 21.22
CA PRO A 82 -17.18 6.35 21.92
C PRO A 82 -17.25 4.86 22.23
N ASP A 83 -16.10 4.19 22.22
CA ASP A 83 -15.96 2.76 22.53
C ASP A 83 -16.87 1.85 21.67
N GLU A 84 -17.14 2.27 20.43
CA GLU A 84 -18.03 1.58 19.49
C GLU A 84 -17.55 0.15 19.22
N ILE A 85 -18.34 -0.86 19.60
CA ILE A 85 -18.08 -2.25 19.23
C ILE A 85 -18.56 -2.45 17.80
N LEU A 86 -17.62 -2.50 16.87
CA LEU A 86 -17.94 -2.52 15.45
C LEU A 86 -18.27 -3.94 14.98
N SER A 87 -19.49 -4.11 14.48
CA SER A 87 -19.97 -5.38 13.92
C SER A 87 -19.46 -5.59 12.47
N GLN A 88 -20.24 -6.25 11.61
CA GLN A 88 -19.88 -6.62 10.24
C GLN A 88 -19.53 -5.43 9.32
N LYS A 89 -19.86 -4.19 9.73
CA LYS A 89 -19.46 -2.93 9.06
C LYS A 89 -18.14 -2.33 9.57
N SER A 90 -17.39 -3.05 10.41
CA SER A 90 -16.07 -2.64 10.89
C SER A 90 -15.13 -2.33 9.71
N PRO A 91 -14.40 -1.20 9.73
CA PRO A 91 -13.33 -0.97 8.78
C PRO A 91 -12.33 -2.13 8.83
N LYS A 92 -12.09 -2.72 7.66
CA LYS A 92 -11.05 -3.73 7.44
C LYS A 92 -9.94 -3.07 6.65
N PHE A 93 -8.71 -3.25 7.09
CA PHE A 93 -7.54 -2.67 6.43
C PHE A 93 -6.33 -3.55 6.71
N ALA A 94 -5.40 -3.62 5.75
CA ALA A 94 -4.14 -4.28 5.93
C ALA A 94 -3.02 -3.28 6.26
N ILE A 95 -2.11 -3.70 7.14
CA ILE A 95 -0.82 -3.05 7.33
C ILE A 95 0.27 -4.10 7.08
N ARG A 96 1.26 -3.74 6.26
CA ARG A 96 2.44 -4.55 6.01
C ARG A 96 3.65 -3.92 6.67
N HIS A 97 4.45 -4.73 7.35
CA HIS A 97 5.75 -4.32 7.86
C HIS A 97 6.82 -5.35 7.50
N THR A 98 8.06 -4.89 7.40
CA THR A 98 9.24 -5.71 7.08
C THR A 98 9.67 -6.56 8.28
N ALA A 99 10.61 -7.48 8.10
CA ALA A 99 11.17 -8.27 9.19
C ALA A 99 11.82 -7.43 10.33
N THR A 100 12.22 -6.18 10.06
CA THR A 100 12.73 -5.25 11.08
C THR A 100 11.62 -4.51 11.84
N GLY A 101 10.35 -4.77 11.50
CA GLY A 101 9.20 -4.10 12.09
C GLY A 101 8.85 -2.76 11.44
N ILE A 102 9.53 -2.35 10.36
CA ILE A 102 9.25 -1.07 9.69
C ILE A 102 8.02 -1.22 8.78
N ILE A 103 7.02 -0.36 8.97
CA ILE A 103 5.81 -0.32 8.16
C ILE A 103 6.17 0.10 6.73
N SER A 104 5.76 -0.70 5.75
CA SER A 104 6.04 -0.49 4.32
C SER A 104 4.78 -0.14 3.53
N HIS A 105 3.62 -0.70 3.90
CA HIS A 105 2.36 -0.42 3.24
C HIS A 105 1.21 -0.30 4.25
N VAL A 106 0.28 0.59 3.95
CA VAL A 106 -0.92 0.84 4.74
C VAL A 106 -2.09 1.02 3.78
N ASP A 107 -3.17 0.28 4.02
CA ASP A 107 -4.39 0.44 3.24
C ASP A 107 -5.06 1.78 3.51
N SER A 108 -5.67 2.34 2.46
CA SER A 108 -6.42 3.59 2.51
C SER A 108 -7.54 3.61 3.58
N ALA A 109 -8.14 2.45 3.88
CA ALA A 109 -9.20 2.34 4.89
C ALA A 109 -8.67 2.54 6.32
N ALA A 110 -7.37 2.34 6.56
CA ALA A 110 -6.75 2.58 7.87
C ALA A 110 -6.79 4.06 8.28
N VAL A 111 -6.85 4.99 7.32
CA VAL A 111 -6.81 6.43 7.59
C VAL A 111 -8.00 6.88 8.45
N SER A 112 -9.23 6.47 8.09
CA SER A 112 -10.42 6.81 8.86
C SER A 112 -10.55 6.02 10.16
N ALA A 113 -9.90 4.87 10.27
CA ALA A 113 -9.93 4.02 11.46
C ALA A 113 -8.87 4.43 12.51
N LEU A 114 -7.67 4.80 12.08
CA LEU A 114 -6.54 5.08 12.99
C LEU A 114 -6.20 6.57 13.08
N GLY A 115 -6.70 7.39 12.16
CA GLY A 115 -6.42 8.83 12.10
C GLY A 115 -5.04 9.20 11.54
N TYR A 116 -4.18 8.22 11.26
CA TYR A 116 -2.90 8.46 10.60
C TYR A 116 -3.04 8.48 9.09
N LEU A 117 -2.32 9.39 8.44
CA LEU A 117 -2.14 9.32 7.00
C LEU A 117 -1.06 8.26 6.67
N PRO A 118 -1.07 7.66 5.46
CA PRO A 118 -0.09 6.63 5.12
C PRO A 118 1.36 7.08 5.33
N GLN A 119 1.67 8.33 5.00
CA GLN A 119 2.99 8.94 5.20
C GLN A 119 3.40 9.11 6.68
N ASP A 120 2.44 9.12 7.61
CA ASP A 120 2.73 9.21 9.05
C ASP A 120 3.12 7.85 9.64
N LEU A 121 2.72 6.76 8.97
CA LEU A 121 2.97 5.38 9.40
C LEU A 121 4.14 4.73 8.65
N ILE A 122 4.21 4.91 7.33
CA ILE A 122 5.24 4.30 6.49
C ILE A 122 6.62 4.79 6.95
N GLY A 123 7.55 3.85 7.14
CA GLY A 123 8.89 4.12 7.67
C GLY A 123 9.00 4.09 9.19
N ARG A 124 7.88 4.04 9.94
CA ARG A 124 7.89 3.88 11.40
C ARG A 124 7.88 2.41 11.82
N SER A 125 8.34 2.15 13.04
CA SER A 125 8.27 0.81 13.63
C SER A 125 6.85 0.50 14.09
N ILE A 126 6.30 -0.65 13.67
CA ILE A 126 5.00 -1.15 14.14
C ILE A 126 4.97 -1.32 15.66
N MET A 127 6.14 -1.53 16.28
CA MET A 127 6.29 -1.72 17.73
C MET A 127 5.98 -0.45 18.54
N ASP A 128 5.97 0.72 17.90
CA ASP A 128 5.63 1.98 18.56
C ASP A 128 4.13 2.13 18.83
N PHE A 129 3.32 1.33 18.17
CA PHE A 129 1.86 1.43 18.24
C PHE A 129 1.23 0.41 19.19
N TYR A 130 1.97 -0.62 19.59
CA TYR A 130 1.47 -1.55 20.61
C TYR A 130 1.50 -0.91 22.00
N HIS A 131 0.45 -1.17 22.77
CA HIS A 131 0.42 -0.76 24.17
C HIS A 131 1.55 -1.45 24.96
N HIS A 132 2.18 -0.73 25.88
CA HIS A 132 3.35 -1.22 26.62
C HIS A 132 3.10 -2.53 27.38
N GLU A 133 1.92 -2.68 27.99
CA GLU A 133 1.49 -3.92 28.66
C GLU A 133 1.25 -5.10 27.72
N ASP A 134 0.94 -4.84 26.45
CA ASP A 134 0.59 -5.90 25.48
C ASP A 134 1.83 -6.45 24.75
N LEU A 135 3.01 -5.87 24.96
CA LEU A 135 4.24 -6.27 24.27
C LEU A 135 4.60 -7.75 24.49
N SER A 136 4.34 -8.29 25.68
CA SER A 136 4.57 -9.72 25.96
C SER A 136 3.63 -10.63 25.14
N VAL A 137 2.35 -10.26 25.03
CA VAL A 137 1.37 -11.00 24.21
C VAL A 137 1.69 -10.85 22.72
N MET A 138 2.17 -9.68 22.31
CA MET A 138 2.65 -9.45 20.95
C MET A 138 3.87 -10.31 20.63
N LYS A 139 4.79 -10.51 21.58
CA LYS A 139 5.93 -11.43 21.41
C LYS A 139 5.46 -12.85 21.10
N GLU A 140 4.53 -13.40 21.89
CA GLU A 140 3.94 -14.72 21.63
C GLU A 140 3.22 -14.80 20.27
N THR A 141 2.54 -13.71 19.90
CA THR A 141 1.87 -13.59 18.59
C THR A 141 2.89 -13.66 17.46
N TYR A 142 4.00 -12.91 17.53
CA TYR A 142 5.07 -12.96 16.54
C TYR A 142 5.82 -14.29 16.51
N GLU A 143 5.99 -14.96 17.65
CA GLU A 143 6.49 -16.34 17.67
C GLU A 143 5.55 -17.29 16.90
N THR A 144 4.24 -17.08 17.02
CA THR A 144 3.25 -17.84 16.25
C THR A 144 3.32 -17.51 14.76
N VAL A 145 3.55 -16.24 14.38
CA VAL A 145 3.82 -15.84 12.98
C VAL A 145 5.01 -16.61 12.42
N MET A 146 6.13 -16.67 13.14
CA MET A 146 7.33 -17.40 12.69
C MET A 146 7.10 -18.91 12.57
N LYS A 147 6.37 -19.51 13.52
CA LYS A 147 5.97 -20.93 13.45
C LYS A 147 5.06 -21.20 12.26
N LYS A 148 4.07 -20.34 11.99
CA LYS A 148 3.16 -20.48 10.85
C LYS A 148 3.85 -20.18 9.52
N GLY A 149 4.89 -19.36 9.49
CA GLY A 149 5.69 -19.06 8.30
C GLY A 149 6.42 -20.27 7.69
N GLN A 150 6.49 -21.39 8.41
CA GLN A 150 6.98 -22.68 7.89
C GLN A 150 6.07 -23.20 6.76
N THR A 151 4.77 -22.91 6.83
CA THR A 151 3.78 -23.25 5.81
C THR A 151 3.44 -22.01 5.00
N ALA A 152 3.75 -22.02 3.70
CA ALA A 152 3.46 -20.90 2.82
C ALA A 152 1.95 -20.58 2.81
N GLY A 153 1.60 -19.31 3.04
CA GLY A 153 0.21 -18.84 3.03
C GLY A 153 -0.62 -19.20 4.27
N ALA A 154 -0.03 -19.83 5.30
CA ALA A 154 -0.76 -20.10 6.54
C ALA A 154 -1.10 -18.79 7.27
N SER A 155 -2.37 -18.64 7.66
CA SER A 155 -2.86 -17.53 8.46
C SER A 155 -3.30 -18.00 9.86
N PHE A 156 -3.41 -17.04 10.78
CA PHE A 156 -4.08 -17.25 12.06
C PHE A 156 -4.60 -15.92 12.61
N CYS A 157 -5.67 -15.96 13.41
CA CYS A 157 -6.19 -14.79 14.09
C CYS A 157 -5.59 -14.68 15.50
N SER A 158 -5.11 -13.50 15.88
CA SER A 158 -4.73 -13.22 17.27
C SER A 158 -5.96 -12.79 18.09
N LYS A 159 -5.83 -12.86 19.42
CA LYS A 159 -6.77 -12.18 20.31
C LYS A 159 -6.72 -10.66 20.07
N PRO A 160 -7.81 -9.92 20.36
CA PRO A 160 -7.79 -8.47 20.26
C PRO A 160 -6.72 -7.84 21.17
N TYR A 161 -5.96 -6.89 20.63
CA TYR A 161 -4.90 -6.17 21.34
C TYR A 161 -5.02 -4.65 21.13
N ARG A 162 -4.41 -3.86 22.01
CA ARG A 162 -4.48 -2.40 21.96
C ARG A 162 -3.48 -1.83 20.93
N PHE A 163 -3.98 -0.96 20.06
CA PHE A 163 -3.20 -0.24 19.06
C PHE A 163 -3.40 1.28 19.21
N LEU A 164 -2.30 2.02 19.25
CA LEU A 164 -2.25 3.47 19.43
C LEU A 164 -2.73 4.18 18.15
N ILE A 165 -3.70 5.09 18.29
CA ILE A 165 -4.21 5.92 17.20
C ILE A 165 -3.75 7.38 17.32
N GLN A 166 -3.94 8.17 16.25
CA GLN A 166 -3.38 9.52 16.13
C GLN A 166 -3.78 10.49 17.26
N ASN A 167 -5.00 10.36 17.80
CA ASN A 167 -5.45 11.16 18.94
C ASN A 167 -4.91 10.69 20.30
N GLY A 168 -3.98 9.74 20.33
CA GLY A 168 -3.36 9.21 21.54
C GLY A 168 -4.20 8.20 22.32
N CYS A 169 -5.44 7.92 21.88
CA CYS A 169 -6.24 6.82 22.43
C CYS A 169 -5.75 5.47 21.88
N TYR A 170 -6.30 4.39 22.43
CA TYR A 170 -6.12 3.04 21.91
C TYR A 170 -7.42 2.51 21.34
N VAL A 171 -7.30 1.67 20.30
CA VAL A 171 -8.38 0.85 19.75
C VAL A 171 -8.02 -0.62 19.94
N LEU A 172 -9.03 -1.50 19.99
CA LEU A 172 -8.77 -2.94 19.97
C LEU A 172 -8.82 -3.45 18.54
N LEU A 173 -7.73 -4.07 18.08
CA LEU A 173 -7.63 -4.69 16.77
C LEU A 173 -7.67 -6.21 16.90
N GLU A 174 -8.60 -6.83 16.19
CA GLU A 174 -8.52 -8.25 15.85
C GLU A 174 -7.75 -8.35 14.54
N THR A 175 -6.70 -9.19 14.50
CA THR A 175 -5.81 -9.26 13.35
C THR A 175 -5.66 -10.69 12.87
N GLU A 176 -5.90 -10.89 11.57
CA GLU A 176 -5.46 -12.09 10.87
C GLU A 176 -4.05 -11.86 10.32
N TRP A 177 -3.11 -12.65 10.81
CA TRP A 177 -1.70 -12.54 10.48
C TRP A 177 -1.34 -13.47 9.33
N THR A 178 -0.63 -12.92 8.36
CA THR A 178 -0.01 -13.67 7.26
C THR A 178 1.42 -13.20 7.08
N SER A 179 2.29 -14.04 6.54
CA SER A 179 3.69 -13.71 6.33
C SER A 179 4.22 -14.27 5.03
N PHE A 180 5.24 -13.62 4.49
CA PHE A 180 5.99 -14.12 3.34
C PHE A 180 7.43 -14.39 3.74
N VAL A 181 7.82 -15.66 3.63
CA VAL A 181 9.19 -16.13 3.84
C VAL A 181 9.77 -16.43 2.47
N ASN A 182 10.92 -15.82 2.19
CA ASN A 182 11.67 -16.00 0.96
C ASN A 182 12.03 -17.50 0.79
N PRO A 183 11.59 -18.17 -0.29
CA PRO A 183 11.83 -19.59 -0.48
C PRO A 183 13.31 -19.99 -0.56
N TRP A 184 14.18 -19.09 -1.03
CA TRP A 184 15.60 -19.34 -1.21
C TRP A 184 16.42 -19.01 0.03
N SER A 185 16.27 -17.78 0.56
CA SER A 185 17.05 -17.34 1.73
C SER A 185 16.52 -17.90 3.05
N ARG A 186 15.29 -18.43 3.06
CA ARG A 186 14.55 -18.89 4.26
C ARG A 186 14.35 -17.80 5.31
N LYS A 187 14.54 -16.53 4.95
CA LYS A 187 14.30 -15.38 5.82
C LYS A 187 12.90 -14.81 5.60
N LEU A 188 12.33 -14.25 6.65
CA LEU A 188 11.11 -13.48 6.57
C LEU A 188 11.36 -12.19 5.77
N GLU A 189 10.52 -11.89 4.79
CA GLU A 189 10.55 -10.63 4.04
C GLU A 189 9.62 -9.61 4.70
N PHE A 190 8.37 -10.01 4.90
CA PHE A 190 7.35 -9.14 5.47
C PHE A 190 6.24 -9.93 6.17
N VAL A 191 5.55 -9.22 7.06
CA VAL A 191 4.33 -9.65 7.74
C VAL A 191 3.20 -8.71 7.31
N VAL A 192 2.03 -9.28 7.03
CA VAL A 192 0.80 -8.54 6.75
C VAL A 192 -0.22 -8.88 7.83
N GLY A 193 -0.67 -7.85 8.55
CA GLY A 193 -1.83 -7.95 9.43
C GLY A 193 -3.07 -7.46 8.71
N HIS A 194 -4.08 -8.32 8.55
CA HIS A 194 -5.41 -7.91 8.13
C HIS A 194 -6.19 -7.53 9.39
N HIS A 195 -6.30 -6.23 9.63
CA HIS A 195 -6.87 -5.69 10.84
C HIS A 195 -8.35 -5.45 10.67
N ARG A 196 -9.10 -5.78 11.72
CA ARG A 196 -10.49 -5.43 11.93
C ARG A 196 -10.60 -4.71 13.26
N VAL A 197 -11.21 -3.53 13.25
CA VAL A 197 -11.46 -2.81 14.51
C VAL A 197 -12.53 -3.56 15.30
N PHE A 198 -12.15 -4.10 16.46
CA PHE A 198 -13.04 -4.79 17.38
C PHE A 198 -13.77 -3.80 18.28
N GLN A 199 -13.02 -2.84 18.85
CA GLN A 199 -13.56 -1.76 19.67
C GLN A 199 -12.91 -0.43 19.26
N GLY A 200 -13.76 0.56 19.01
CA GLY A 200 -13.36 1.92 18.68
C GLY A 200 -12.74 2.68 19.85
N PRO A 201 -12.22 3.90 19.60
CA PRO A 201 -11.57 4.69 20.62
C PRO A 201 -12.58 5.38 21.55
N LYS A 202 -12.11 5.78 22.74
CA LYS A 202 -12.86 6.62 23.67
C LYS A 202 -13.23 7.98 23.09
N GLN A 203 -12.40 8.53 22.20
CA GLN A 203 -12.65 9.80 21.51
C GLN A 203 -12.93 9.52 20.03
N CYS A 204 -14.16 9.81 19.58
CA CYS A 204 -14.64 9.48 18.24
C CYS A 204 -13.81 10.13 17.12
N ASN A 205 -13.35 11.38 17.31
CA ASN A 205 -12.54 12.06 16.31
C ASN A 205 -11.08 11.61 16.42
N VAL A 206 -10.67 10.74 15.49
CA VAL A 206 -9.30 10.21 15.44
C VAL A 206 -8.26 11.20 14.91
N PHE A 207 -8.70 12.28 14.25
CA PHE A 207 -7.81 13.29 13.67
C PHE A 207 -7.55 14.48 14.58
N GLU A 208 -8.25 14.56 15.72
CA GLU A 208 -7.98 15.56 16.73
C GLU A 208 -6.65 15.30 17.43
N ALA A 209 -5.87 16.37 17.64
CA ALA A 209 -4.59 16.26 18.33
C ALA A 209 -4.81 15.79 19.78
N ALA A 210 -4.02 14.81 20.20
CA ALA A 210 -4.09 14.26 21.55
C ALA A 210 -3.92 15.37 22.62
N PRO A 211 -4.85 15.53 23.57
CA PRO A 211 -4.62 16.35 24.74
C PRO A 211 -3.64 15.62 25.66
N THR A 212 -2.32 15.77 25.42
CA THR A 212 -1.22 15.41 26.34
C THR A 212 -1.44 14.16 27.22
N CYS A 213 -1.94 13.05 26.68
CA CYS A 213 -2.00 11.76 27.37
C CYS A 213 -0.70 11.00 27.15
N LYS A 214 0.44 11.56 27.61
CA LYS A 214 1.65 10.76 27.78
C LYS A 214 1.58 10.15 29.18
N LEU A 215 1.21 8.88 29.26
CA LEU A 215 1.46 8.11 30.49
C LEU A 215 2.96 8.21 30.80
N LYS A 216 3.30 8.70 31.99
CA LYS A 216 4.68 8.68 32.49
C LYS A 216 5.02 7.23 32.84
N ILE A 217 5.63 6.52 31.91
CA ILE A 217 6.10 5.14 32.11
C ILE A 217 7.39 5.21 32.95
N SER A 218 7.48 4.37 33.99
CA SER A 218 8.70 4.22 34.78
C SER A 218 9.88 3.79 33.91
N GLU A 219 11.10 4.25 34.21
CA GLU A 219 12.31 3.94 33.46
C GLU A 219 12.57 2.42 33.33
N GLU A 220 12.23 1.66 34.38
CA GLU A 220 12.31 0.20 34.38
C GLU A 220 11.36 -0.44 33.36
N ALA A 221 10.14 0.08 33.29
CA ALA A 221 9.13 -0.40 32.34
C ALA A 221 9.54 -0.04 30.91
N GLN A 222 10.08 1.16 30.69
CA GLN A 222 10.58 1.55 29.37
C GLN A 222 11.74 0.66 28.92
N SER A 223 12.70 0.39 29.80
CA SER A 223 13.84 -0.50 29.51
C SER A 223 13.37 -1.93 29.22
N ARG A 224 12.41 -2.44 29.99
CA ARG A 224 11.80 -3.76 29.76
C ARG A 224 11.10 -3.83 28.41
N ASN A 225 10.33 -2.80 28.06
CA ASN A 225 9.62 -2.71 26.79
C ASN A 225 10.58 -2.72 25.60
N THR A 226 11.66 -1.95 25.68
CA THR A 226 12.69 -1.91 24.63
C THR A 226 13.32 -3.29 24.41
N ARG A 227 13.67 -4.01 25.49
CA ARG A 227 14.18 -5.38 25.40
C ARG A 227 13.20 -6.34 24.73
N ILE A 228 11.91 -6.25 25.06
CA ILE A 228 10.88 -7.08 24.41
C ILE A 228 10.77 -6.75 22.92
N LYS A 229 10.82 -5.47 22.54
CA LYS A 229 10.80 -5.05 21.13
C LYS A 229 12.02 -5.61 20.36
N GLU A 230 13.20 -5.53 20.95
CA GLU A 230 14.43 -6.09 20.39
C GLU A 230 14.35 -7.61 20.23
N ASP A 231 13.84 -8.32 21.23
CA ASP A 231 13.60 -9.76 21.16
C ASP A 231 12.68 -10.14 20.00
N ILE A 232 11.59 -9.38 19.80
CA ILE A 232 10.64 -9.63 18.70
C ILE A 232 11.33 -9.45 17.35
N VAL A 233 12.06 -8.35 17.15
CA VAL A 233 12.76 -8.08 15.89
C VAL A 233 13.87 -9.11 15.65
N LYS A 234 14.58 -9.52 16.71
CA LYS A 234 15.59 -10.57 16.64
C LYS A 234 14.98 -11.90 16.20
N ARG A 235 13.82 -12.27 16.75
CA ARG A 235 13.07 -13.46 16.33
C ARG A 235 12.64 -13.39 14.87
N LEU A 236 12.13 -12.24 14.41
CA LEU A 236 11.70 -12.04 13.02
C LEU A 236 12.88 -12.15 12.02
N ALA A 237 14.11 -11.90 12.47
CA ALA A 237 15.32 -12.05 11.66
C ALA A 237 15.85 -13.50 11.58
N GLU A 238 15.34 -14.42 12.41
CA GLU A 238 15.72 -15.84 12.37
C GLU A 238 15.27 -16.50 11.06
N THR A 239 16.02 -17.50 10.60
CA THR A 239 15.64 -18.29 9.42
C THR A 239 14.52 -19.26 9.77
N VAL A 240 13.52 -19.36 8.91
CA VAL A 240 12.39 -20.28 9.08
C VAL A 240 12.69 -21.63 8.45
N SER A 241 12.65 -22.69 9.24
CA SER A 241 12.80 -24.06 8.74
C SER A 241 11.61 -24.46 7.89
N ARG A 242 11.84 -24.94 6.66
CA ARG A 242 10.82 -25.64 5.88
C ARG A 242 11.24 -27.11 5.75
N PRO A 243 10.59 -28.06 6.45
CA PRO A 243 10.91 -29.46 6.31
C PRO A 243 10.64 -29.90 4.86
N SER A 244 11.62 -30.54 4.23
CA SER A 244 11.60 -31.00 2.84
C SER A 244 10.92 -32.37 2.64
N ASP A 245 10.37 -32.93 3.72
CA ASP A 245 10.22 -34.39 3.85
C ASP A 245 9.05 -34.98 3.04
N THR A 246 8.14 -34.17 2.51
CA THR A 246 7.03 -34.65 1.66
C THR A 246 7.33 -34.63 0.16
N VAL A 247 8.48 -34.10 -0.27
CA VAL A 247 8.70 -33.78 -1.70
C VAL A 247 9.26 -34.94 -2.51
N LYS A 248 10.01 -35.89 -1.92
CA LYS A 248 10.70 -36.92 -2.73
C LYS A 248 9.79 -38.01 -3.28
N GLN A 249 8.69 -38.35 -2.60
CA GLN A 249 7.83 -39.48 -2.99
C GLN A 249 6.63 -39.05 -3.86
N GLU A 250 6.13 -37.82 -3.70
CA GLU A 250 4.96 -37.31 -4.45
C GLU A 250 5.33 -36.64 -5.79
N VAL A 251 6.54 -36.09 -5.92
CA VAL A 251 7.02 -35.43 -7.16
C VAL A 251 7.08 -36.40 -8.33
N SER A 252 7.49 -37.65 -8.10
CA SER A 252 7.53 -38.65 -9.17
C SER A 252 6.12 -39.13 -9.57
N ARG A 253 5.15 -39.09 -8.63
CA ARG A 253 3.77 -39.54 -8.87
C ARG A 253 2.93 -38.50 -9.63
N ARG A 254 3.21 -37.20 -9.44
CA ARG A 254 2.45 -36.09 -10.06
C ARG A 254 3.14 -35.43 -11.24
N CYS A 255 4.30 -35.92 -11.68
CA CYS A 255 5.11 -35.26 -12.72
C CYS A 255 4.33 -35.01 -14.02
N GLN A 256 3.48 -35.95 -14.47
CA GLN A 256 2.69 -35.79 -15.69
C GLN A 256 1.60 -34.71 -15.55
N ALA A 257 0.89 -34.69 -14.41
CA ALA A 257 -0.13 -33.68 -14.13
C ALA A 257 0.48 -32.28 -13.91
N LEU A 258 1.69 -32.22 -13.33
CA LEU A 258 2.43 -30.97 -13.18
C LEU A 258 2.88 -30.43 -14.53
N ALA A 259 3.38 -31.30 -15.42
CA ALA A 259 3.83 -30.90 -16.75
C ALA A 259 2.68 -30.29 -17.58
N SER A 260 1.51 -30.94 -17.63
CA SER A 260 0.35 -30.40 -18.35
C SER A 260 -0.20 -29.11 -17.76
N PHE A 261 -0.14 -28.97 -16.43
CA PHE A 261 -0.50 -27.72 -15.76
C PHE A 261 0.49 -26.59 -16.09
N MET A 262 1.80 -26.87 -16.02
CA MET A 262 2.84 -25.89 -16.34
C MET A 262 2.80 -25.47 -17.80
N GLU A 263 2.50 -26.38 -18.73
CA GLU A 263 2.32 -26.07 -20.15
C GLU A 263 1.19 -25.06 -20.37
N THR A 264 0.00 -25.34 -19.82
CA THR A 264 -1.14 -24.41 -19.87
C THR A 264 -0.80 -23.05 -19.25
N LEU A 265 -0.13 -23.05 -18.08
CA LEU A 265 0.23 -21.81 -17.38
C LEU A 265 1.27 -20.98 -18.17
N MET A 266 2.26 -21.63 -18.78
CA MET A 266 3.26 -20.93 -19.62
C MET A 266 2.61 -20.33 -20.86
N ASP A 267 1.65 -21.02 -21.48
CA ASP A 267 0.89 -20.48 -22.60
C ASP A 267 0.06 -19.25 -22.20
N GLU A 268 -0.60 -19.28 -21.03
CA GLU A 268 -1.37 -18.15 -20.51
C GLU A 268 -0.49 -16.94 -20.19
N VAL A 269 0.63 -17.14 -19.50
CA VAL A 269 1.57 -16.05 -19.15
C VAL A 269 2.24 -15.50 -20.41
N SER A 270 2.72 -16.35 -21.32
CA SER A 270 3.35 -15.91 -22.57
C SER A 270 2.37 -15.15 -23.45
N ARG A 271 1.11 -15.59 -23.53
CA ARG A 271 0.06 -14.87 -24.27
C ARG A 271 -0.33 -13.55 -23.61
N ALA A 272 -0.25 -13.44 -22.29
CA ALA A 272 -0.57 -12.21 -21.57
C ALA A 272 0.54 -11.15 -21.71
N ASP A 273 1.82 -11.55 -21.57
CA ASP A 273 2.96 -10.63 -21.68
C ASP A 273 3.25 -10.20 -23.14
N LEU A 274 2.96 -11.06 -24.13
CA LEU A 274 3.14 -10.73 -25.56
C LEU A 274 1.96 -9.96 -26.17
N LYS A 275 0.84 -9.78 -25.45
CA LYS A 275 -0.31 -8.95 -25.87
C LYS A 275 -0.27 -7.52 -25.33
N LEU A 276 0.91 -7.00 -25.03
CA LEU A 276 1.14 -5.55 -25.06
C LEU A 276 1.13 -5.14 -26.53
N GLU A 277 -0.04 -4.75 -27.04
CA GLU A 277 -0.20 -4.21 -28.40
C GLU A 277 0.71 -3.00 -28.57
N LEU A 278 1.85 -3.22 -29.21
CA LEU A 278 2.65 -2.18 -29.84
C LEU A 278 1.82 -1.60 -30.98
N PRO A 279 1.71 -0.26 -31.11
CA PRO A 279 1.16 0.33 -32.33
C PRO A 279 2.01 -0.16 -33.51
N HIS A 280 1.38 -0.79 -34.50
CA HIS A 280 2.03 -1.14 -35.75
C HIS A 280 2.40 0.16 -36.47
N GLU A 281 3.67 0.56 -36.38
CA GLU A 281 4.26 1.48 -37.35
C GLU A 281 4.68 0.69 -38.59
N ASN A 282 4.20 1.19 -39.72
CA ASN A 282 4.33 0.71 -41.10
C ASN A 282 5.70 0.14 -41.48
N GLU A 283 5.68 -0.87 -42.35
CA GLU A 283 6.27 -0.80 -43.70
C GLU A 283 6.03 -2.13 -44.43
N LEU A 284 4.97 -2.20 -45.25
CA LEU A 284 4.93 -3.14 -46.37
C LEU A 284 5.35 -2.40 -47.62
N THR A 285 6.66 -2.45 -47.86
CA THR A 285 7.25 -2.53 -49.18
C THR A 285 6.40 -3.43 -50.07
N VAL A 286 5.78 -2.84 -51.10
CA VAL A 286 5.18 -3.59 -52.20
C VAL A 286 6.33 -4.13 -53.05
N SER A 287 6.52 -5.45 -53.04
CA SER A 287 7.32 -6.15 -54.05
C SER A 287 6.44 -7.14 -54.79
N GLU A 288 6.86 -7.44 -56.03
CA GLU A 288 6.36 -8.43 -57.01
C GLU A 288 5.42 -7.82 -58.08
N ARG A 289 5.65 -7.94 -59.39
CA ARG A 289 6.53 -8.75 -60.25
C ARG A 289 6.63 -8.02 -61.60
N ASP A 290 7.74 -8.13 -62.31
CA ASP A 290 7.67 -8.73 -63.64
C ASP A 290 9.05 -9.12 -64.19
N SER A 291 9.01 -10.28 -64.86
CA SER A 291 10.13 -10.98 -65.47
C SER A 291 10.56 -10.28 -66.76
N VAL A 292 11.79 -10.53 -67.23
CA VAL A 292 12.17 -10.82 -68.64
C VAL A 292 13.64 -10.45 -68.93
N MET A 293 14.42 -11.51 -69.18
CA MET A 293 15.48 -11.69 -70.18
C MET A 293 16.87 -11.01 -70.04
N LEU A 294 17.86 -11.91 -69.97
CA LEU A 294 19.06 -12.02 -70.81
C LEU A 294 20.03 -10.82 -70.90
N GLY A 295 21.29 -11.11 -70.60
CA GLY A 295 22.41 -10.42 -71.22
C GLY A 295 23.60 -10.27 -70.31
N GLU A 296 24.54 -11.21 -70.42
CA GLU A 296 25.96 -11.01 -70.12
C GLU A 296 26.40 -9.64 -70.65
N ILE A 297 27.17 -8.83 -69.90
CA ILE A 297 28.58 -8.50 -70.17
C ILE A 297 29.21 -7.75 -68.98
N SER A 298 30.52 -7.95 -68.84
CA SER A 298 31.42 -7.53 -67.74
C SER A 298 32.03 -6.11 -68.00
N PRO A 299 33.11 -5.66 -67.32
CA PRO A 299 33.13 -4.51 -66.40
C PRO A 299 33.95 -3.31 -66.94
N HIS A 300 34.25 -2.36 -66.03
CA HIS A 300 35.00 -1.09 -66.20
C HIS A 300 34.08 0.08 -66.58
N HIS A 301 34.06 1.18 -65.82
CA HIS A 301 35.20 2.03 -65.46
C HIS A 301 34.88 2.90 -64.23
#